data_AF-A0A3N5QG61-F1
#
_entry.id   AF-A0A3N5QG61-F1
#
_cell.length_a   1.000
_cell.length_b   1.000
_cell.length_c   1.000
_cell.angle_alpha   90.00
_cell.angle_beta   90.00
_cell.angle_gamma   90.00
#
_symmetry.space_group_name_H-M   'P 1'
#
loop_
_entity.id
_entity.type
_entity.pdbx_description
1 polymer ?
#
loop_
_entity_poly.entity_id
_entity_poly.type
_entity_poly.pdbx_seq_one_letter_code
_entity_poly.pdbx_strand_id
1 'polypeptide(L)'
;MTSLVIHAPEYQLAREGTKSFHDTFKTGVGNAYALNRTILAQVLPEGIIHPGWRVVLSGKDKKRRAEGELVRLEPAIKDGRPWFTENGIRRFNVYIENLKVVPYRSEALNRNGVAVI
;
A
#
# COMPACT_ATOMS: atom_id res chain seq x y z
N MET A 1 -11.97 -12.85 -2.43
CA MET A 1 -10.53 -12.82 -2.76
C MET A 1 -9.95 -11.65 -1.99
N THR A 2 -9.00 -11.90 -1.10
CA THR A 2 -8.52 -10.88 -0.17
C THR A 2 -7.64 -9.86 -0.89
N SER A 3 -7.92 -8.58 -0.68
CA SER A 3 -7.23 -7.47 -1.34
C SER A 3 -6.67 -6.48 -0.32
N LEU A 4 -5.39 -6.13 -0.45
CA LEU A 4 -4.78 -5.02 0.29
C LEU A 4 -5.08 -3.71 -0.44
N VAL A 5 -5.81 -2.80 0.20
CA VAL A 5 -6.05 -1.46 -0.33
C VAL A 5 -5.00 -0.50 0.24
N ILE A 6 -4.30 0.22 -0.64
CA ILE A 6 -3.35 1.28 -0.26
C ILE A 6 -3.78 2.62 -0.88
N HIS A 7 -3.81 3.66 -0.07
CA HIS A 7 -4.12 5.01 -0.52
C HIS A 7 -2.85 5.79 -0.87
N ALA A 8 -2.70 6.13 -2.14
CA ALA A 8 -1.59 6.91 -2.66
C ALA A 8 -2.11 8.27 -3.18
N PRO A 9 -2.43 9.24 -2.30
CA PRO A 9 -2.83 10.56 -2.73
C PRO A 9 -1.73 11.25 -3.54
N GLU A 10 -2.09 12.14 -4.48
CA GLU A 10 -1.08 12.80 -5.33
C GLU A 10 -0.26 13.85 -4.56
N TYR A 11 -0.80 14.40 -3.47
CA TYR A 11 -0.13 15.39 -2.63
C TYR A 11 0.94 14.81 -1.68
N GLN A 12 1.09 13.47 -1.61
CA GLN A 12 2.01 12.81 -0.68
C GLN A 12 3.50 13.06 -1.00
N LEU A 13 3.82 13.52 -2.21
CA LEU A 13 5.18 13.81 -2.67
C LEU A 13 5.95 14.81 -1.78
N ALA A 14 5.26 15.66 -1.01
CA ALA A 14 5.90 16.78 -0.33
C ALA A 14 6.26 16.55 1.16
N ARG A 15 5.74 15.50 1.83
CA ARG A 15 5.88 15.41 3.31
C ARG A 15 6.70 14.24 3.84
N GLU A 16 6.82 13.12 3.13
CA GLU A 16 7.41 11.91 3.73
C GLU A 16 8.27 11.06 2.79
N GLY A 17 8.57 11.47 1.55
CA GLY A 17 9.29 10.57 0.61
C GLY A 17 8.46 9.36 0.18
N THR A 18 7.13 9.46 0.29
CA THR A 18 6.16 8.48 -0.19
C THR A 18 5.83 8.74 -1.67
N LYS A 19 5.31 7.72 -2.36
CA LYS A 19 5.01 7.79 -3.79
C LYS A 19 3.56 8.19 -4.04
N SER A 20 3.32 8.99 -5.09
CA SER A 20 1.98 9.31 -5.56
C SER A 20 1.28 8.10 -6.19
N PHE A 21 -0.02 8.22 -6.50
CA PHE A 21 -0.74 7.24 -7.32
C PHE A 21 0.01 6.98 -8.64
N HIS A 22 0.38 8.03 -9.36
CA HIS A 22 1.03 7.90 -10.67
C HIS A 22 2.39 7.19 -10.57
N ASP A 23 3.20 7.54 -9.57
CA ASP A 23 4.51 6.92 -9.38
C ASP A 23 4.39 5.44 -8.99
N THR A 24 3.45 5.13 -8.10
CA THR A 24 3.18 3.75 -7.69
C THR A 24 2.66 2.94 -8.87
N PHE A 25 1.75 3.52 -9.67
CA PHE A 25 1.21 2.89 -10.87
C PHE A 25 2.30 2.58 -11.91
N LYS A 26 3.20 3.54 -12.15
CA LYS A 26 4.28 3.39 -13.14
C LYS A 26 5.37 2.44 -12.69
N THR A 27 5.72 2.45 -11.40
CA THR A 27 6.85 1.66 -10.88
C THR A 27 6.46 0.30 -10.32
N GLY A 28 5.17 0.07 -10.05
CA GLY A 28 4.70 -1.11 -9.33
C GLY A 28 5.14 -1.13 -7.87
N VAL A 29 5.68 -0.04 -7.33
CA VAL A 29 6.19 -0.01 -5.95
C VAL A 29 5.54 1.13 -5.20
N GLY A 30 4.75 0.79 -4.19
CA GLY A 30 4.23 1.70 -3.21
C GLY A 30 5.22 1.87 -2.05
N ASN A 31 5.63 3.10 -1.73
CA ASN A 31 6.71 3.36 -0.77
C ASN A 31 6.19 3.64 0.66
N ALA A 32 6.69 2.88 1.64
CA ALA A 32 6.59 3.16 3.07
C ALA A 32 5.19 3.38 3.67
N TYR A 33 4.25 2.48 3.36
CA TYR A 33 2.90 2.45 3.93
C TYR A 33 2.90 1.91 5.37
N ALA A 34 2.18 2.57 6.27
CA ALA A 34 2.07 2.15 7.66
C ALA A 34 1.05 1.01 7.84
N LEU A 35 1.55 -0.23 7.89
CA LEU A 35 0.73 -1.42 8.08
C LEU A 35 0.72 -1.80 9.56
N ASN A 36 -0.45 -1.66 10.20
CA ASN A 36 -0.58 -2.03 11.61
C ASN A 36 -0.67 -3.57 11.78
N ARG A 37 -0.54 -4.03 13.03
CA ARG A 37 -0.56 -5.47 13.36
C ARG A 37 -1.83 -6.16 12.87
N THR A 38 -2.98 -5.50 12.91
CA THR A 38 -4.27 -6.06 12.47
C THR A 38 -4.30 -6.28 10.95
N ILE A 39 -3.74 -5.36 10.16
CA ILE A 39 -3.60 -5.51 8.71
C ILE A 39 -2.58 -6.61 8.42
N LEU A 40 -1.41 -6.59 9.07
CA LEU A 40 -0.38 -7.61 8.87
C LEU A 40 -0.87 -9.02 9.22
N ALA A 41 -1.65 -9.20 10.29
CA ALA A 41 -2.22 -10.49 10.65
C ALA A 41 -3.21 -11.03 9.59
N GLN A 42 -3.86 -10.14 8.84
CA GLN A 42 -4.75 -10.53 7.74
C GLN A 42 -3.98 -10.79 6.45
N VAL A 43 -2.89 -10.06 6.20
CA VAL A 43 -2.09 -10.16 4.96
C VAL A 43 -1.05 -11.26 5.01
N LEU A 44 -0.50 -11.51 6.19
CA LEU A 44 0.63 -12.40 6.44
C LEU A 44 0.37 -13.23 7.71
N PRO A 45 -0.52 -14.24 7.68
CA PRO A 45 -0.70 -15.12 8.82
C PRO A 45 0.62 -15.78 9.26
N GLU A 46 1.54 -16.03 8.31
CA GLU A 46 2.82 -16.71 8.53
C GLU A 46 4.00 -16.09 7.73
N GLY A 47 3.88 -14.83 7.31
CA GLY A 47 4.93 -14.16 6.51
C GLY A 47 5.01 -14.57 5.03
N ILE A 48 4.11 -15.44 4.58
CA ILE A 48 4.00 -15.87 3.18
C ILE A 48 2.89 -15.07 2.49
N ILE A 49 3.23 -14.45 1.35
CA ILE A 49 2.23 -13.85 0.47
C ILE A 49 1.69 -14.95 -0.42
N HIS A 50 0.43 -15.30 -0.21
CA HIS A 50 -0.20 -16.33 -1.02
C HIS A 50 -0.42 -15.83 -2.46
N PRO A 51 -0.16 -16.67 -3.47
CA PRO A 51 -0.58 -16.39 -4.84
C PRO A 51 -2.07 -16.02 -4.88
N GLY A 52 -2.41 -14.96 -5.61
CA GLY A 52 -3.79 -14.48 -5.75
C GLY A 52 -4.19 -13.34 -4.81
N TRP A 53 -3.30 -12.86 -3.95
CA TRP A 53 -3.50 -11.59 -3.24
C TRP A 53 -3.52 -10.41 -4.20
N ARG A 54 -4.53 -9.56 -4.08
CA ARG A 54 -4.65 -8.36 -4.90
C ARG A 54 -4.22 -7.12 -4.14
N VAL A 55 -3.72 -6.13 -4.86
CA VAL A 55 -3.53 -4.79 -4.33
C VAL A 55 -4.46 -3.83 -5.06
N VAL A 56 -5.22 -3.06 -4.29
CA VAL A 56 -6.01 -1.94 -4.79
C VAL A 56 -5.26 -0.66 -4.49
N LEU A 57 -4.73 -0.02 -5.52
CA LEU A 57 -4.15 1.31 -5.43
C LEU A 57 -5.27 2.35 -5.56
N SER A 58 -5.42 3.23 -4.57
CA SER A 58 -6.49 4.24 -4.53
C SER A 58 -5.93 5.66 -4.44
N GLY A 59 -6.32 6.52 -5.38
CA GLY A 59 -6.06 7.97 -5.36
C GLY A 59 -7.39 8.72 -5.15
N LYS A 60 -7.85 8.82 -3.90
CA LYS A 60 -9.15 9.41 -3.53
C LYS A 60 -9.34 10.85 -4.02
N ASP A 61 -8.27 11.62 -4.01
CA ASP A 61 -8.19 13.01 -4.44
C ASP A 61 -8.59 13.22 -5.90
N LYS A 62 -8.14 12.35 -6.80
CA LYS A 62 -8.50 12.39 -8.23
C LYS A 62 -9.48 11.29 -8.64
N LYS A 63 -10.10 10.61 -7.67
CA LYS A 63 -10.98 9.44 -7.88
C LYS A 63 -10.34 8.41 -8.83
N ARG A 64 -9.09 8.06 -8.58
CA ARG A 64 -8.34 7.05 -9.36
C ARG A 64 -8.27 5.73 -8.61
N ARG A 65 -8.32 4.63 -9.36
CA ARG A 65 -8.19 3.27 -8.84
C ARG A 65 -7.43 2.41 -9.83
N ALA A 66 -6.50 1.60 -9.33
CA ALA A 66 -5.88 0.54 -10.08
C ALA A 66 -5.85 -0.75 -9.24
N GLU A 67 -5.86 -1.88 -9.91
CA GLU A 67 -5.78 -3.20 -9.30
C GLU A 67 -4.61 -3.97 -9.89
N GLY A 68 -3.89 -4.69 -9.05
CA GLY A 68 -2.77 -5.53 -9.43
C GLY A 68 -2.59 -6.68 -8.44
N GLU A 69 -1.48 -7.36 -8.54
CA GLU A 69 -1.16 -8.55 -7.73
C GLU A 69 -0.07 -8.19 -6.72
N LEU A 70 -0.27 -8.58 -5.46
CA LEU A 70 0.72 -8.39 -4.41
C LEU A 70 1.86 -9.38 -4.62
N VAL A 71 3.06 -8.88 -4.88
CA VAL A 71 4.26 -9.72 -5.07
C VAL A 71 5.01 -9.87 -3.77
N ARG A 72 5.31 -8.75 -3.11
CA ARG A 72 6.06 -8.75 -1.85
C ARG A 72 5.74 -7.55 -0.95
N LEU A 73 5.87 -7.76 0.35
CA LEU A 73 5.90 -6.73 1.37
C LEU A 73 7.28 -6.70 2.01
N GLU A 74 7.94 -5.56 1.93
CA GLU A 74 9.30 -5.40 2.45
C GLU A 74 9.31 -4.31 3.53
N PRO A 75 9.89 -4.54 4.71
CA PRO A 75 10.04 -3.47 5.69
C PRO A 75 10.78 -2.27 5.10
N ALA A 76 10.17 -1.08 5.19
CA ALA A 76 10.80 0.13 4.73
C ALA A 76 11.98 0.49 5.64
N ILE A 77 13.09 0.90 5.04
CA ILE A 77 14.30 1.34 5.74
C ILE A 77 14.48 2.84 5.48
N LYS A 78 14.78 3.59 6.54
CA LYS A 78 15.14 5.01 6.48
C LYS A 78 16.43 5.21 7.27
N ASP A 79 17.44 5.81 6.64
CA ASP A 79 18.76 6.07 7.23
C ASP A 79 19.42 4.80 7.83
N GLY A 80 19.29 3.67 7.12
CA GLY A 80 19.85 2.38 7.53
C GLY A 80 19.11 1.67 8.67
N ARG A 81 17.96 2.18 9.12
CA ARG A 81 17.15 1.59 10.20
C ARG A 81 15.72 1.29 9.76
N PRO A 82 15.03 0.30 10.37
CA PRO A 82 13.62 0.07 10.09
C PRO A 82 12.79 1.32 10.36
N TRP A 83 11.93 1.68 9.42
CA TRP A 83 11.16 2.90 9.48
C TRP A 83 9.79 2.66 10.12
N PHE A 84 9.48 3.50 11.10
CA PHE A 84 8.21 3.50 11.81
C PHE A 84 7.53 4.87 11.69
N THR A 85 6.21 4.90 11.89
CA THR A 85 5.49 6.13 12.21
C THR A 85 5.86 6.61 13.62
N GLU A 86 5.54 7.86 13.95
CA GLU A 86 5.73 8.42 15.31
C GLU A 86 5.02 7.58 16.39
N ASN A 87 3.89 6.96 16.03
CA ASN A 87 3.12 6.07 16.91
C ASN A 87 3.64 4.61 16.92
N GLY A 88 4.86 4.35 16.43
CA GLY A 88 5.50 3.03 16.46
C GLY A 88 4.95 2.00 15.46
N ILE A 89 4.19 2.41 14.44
CA ILE A 89 3.67 1.49 13.42
C ILE A 89 4.74 1.30 12.34
N ARG A 90 5.09 0.04 12.05
CA ARG A 90 6.10 -0.28 11.04
C ARG A 90 5.62 0.06 9.63
N ARG A 91 6.50 0.66 8.82
CA ARG A 91 6.24 0.98 7.43
C ARG A 91 6.77 -0.10 6.50
N PHE A 92 6.08 -0.32 5.37
CA PHE A 92 6.41 -1.34 4.38
C PHE A 92 6.34 -0.78 2.96
N ASN A 93 7.25 -1.26 2.12
CA ASN A 93 7.18 -1.13 0.68
C ASN A 93 6.29 -2.25 0.13
N VAL A 94 5.36 -1.86 -0.73
CA VAL A 94 4.37 -2.75 -1.34
C VAL A 94 4.73 -2.91 -2.80
N TYR A 95 5.11 -4.11 -3.20
CA TYR A 95 5.47 -4.43 -4.58
C TYR A 95 4.29 -5.09 -5.27
N ILE A 96 3.94 -4.55 -6.43
CA ILE A 96 2.70 -4.82 -7.14
C ILE A 96 3.04 -5.07 -8.61
N GLU A 97 2.50 -6.16 -9.15
CA GLU A 97 2.57 -6.47 -10.58
C GLU A 97 1.21 -6.33 -11.26
N ASN A 98 1.23 -6.26 -12.58
CA ASN A 98 0.02 -6.31 -13.41
C ASN A 98 -1.02 -5.22 -13.10
N LEU A 99 -0.57 -4.03 -12.67
CA LEU A 99 -1.44 -2.90 -12.35
C LEU A 99 -2.26 -2.46 -13.57
N LYS A 100 -3.58 -2.43 -13.41
CA LYS A 100 -4.53 -1.96 -14.42
C LYS A 100 -5.50 -0.96 -13.80
N VAL A 101 -5.77 0.13 -14.51
CA VAL A 101 -6.78 1.11 -14.08
C VAL A 101 -8.16 0.46 -14.17
N VAL A 102 -8.97 0.67 -13.14
CA VAL A 102 -10.34 0.15 -13.05
C VAL A 102 -11.31 1.28 -12.63
N PRO A 103 -12.62 1.12 -12.83
CA PRO A 103 -13.59 2.11 -12.37
C PRO A 103 -13.43 2.42 -10.88
N TYR A 104 -13.48 3.70 -10.54
CA TYR A 104 -13.31 4.12 -9.16
C TYR A 104 -14.49 3.65 -8.30
N ARG A 105 -14.15 3.05 -7.15
CA ARG A 105 -15.07 2.76 -6.06
C ARG A 105 -14.38 3.14 -4.76
N SER A 106 -15.10 3.87 -3.90
CA SER A 106 -14.60 4.27 -2.60
C SER A 106 -14.40 3.06 -1.70
N GLU A 107 -13.29 3.03 -0.99
CA GLU A 107 -12.99 2.00 0.00
C GLU A 107 -12.90 2.65 1.40
N ALA A 108 -13.44 1.95 2.39
CA ALA A 108 -13.35 2.34 3.79
C ALA A 108 -11.94 2.03 4.32
N LEU A 109 -11.10 3.05 4.42
CA LEU A 109 -9.71 2.91 4.85
C LEU A 109 -9.58 3.25 6.33
N ASN A 110 -8.61 2.62 6.99
CA ASN A 110 -8.23 3.05 8.33
C ASN A 110 -7.51 4.42 8.30
N ARG A 111 -7.19 4.96 9.47
CA ARG A 111 -6.48 6.25 9.63
C ARG A 111 -5.11 6.32 8.94
N ASN A 112 -4.50 5.18 8.61
CA ASN A 112 -3.21 5.10 7.90
C ASN A 112 -3.41 5.04 6.37
N GLY A 113 -4.64 5.12 5.87
CA GLY A 113 -4.93 5.03 4.45
C GLY A 113 -4.79 3.62 3.88
N VAL A 114 -4.99 2.58 4.70
CA VAL A 114 -4.94 1.17 4.25
C VAL A 114 -6.16 0.38 4.70
N ALA A 115 -6.51 -0.68 3.98
CA ALA A 115 -7.56 -1.63 4.35
C ALA A 115 -7.27 -3.03 3.78
N VAL A 116 -7.99 -4.04 4.30
CA VAL A 116 -8.08 -5.38 3.72
C VAL A 116 -9.55 -5.66 3.43
N ILE A 117 -9.88 -6.08 2.21
CA ILE A 117 -11.27 -6.34 1.74
C ILE A 117 -11.40 -7.67 1.00
#